data_AF-A0A3C1PXY9-F1
#
_entry.id   AF-A0A3C1PXY9-F1
#
_cell.length_a   1.000
_cell.length_b   1.000
_cell.length_c   1.000
_cell.angle_alpha   90.00
_cell.angle_beta   90.00
_cell.angle_gamma   90.00
#
_symmetry.space_group_name_H-M   'P 1'
#
loop_
_entity.id
_entity.type
_entity.pdbx_description
1 polymer ?
#
loop_
_entity_poly.entity_id
_entity_poly.type
_entity_poly.pdbx_seq_one_letter_code
_entity_poly.pdbx_strand_id
1 'polypeptide(L)' 'YPNRSEEIDIMRSVTSDEKPEIKEVLDGATIMEFQHLVRRIPVADHIFEYAASLIRATRPDEEEAPEFVKKFMAWG' A
#
# COMPACT_ATOMS: atom_id res chain seq x y z
N TYR A 1 16.20 -4.12 4.45
CA TYR A 1 17.47 -3.41 4.12
C TYR A 1 17.95 -3.94 2.79
N PRO A 2 18.43 -3.11 1.83
CA PRO A 2 18.86 -3.57 0.51
C PRO A 2 19.93 -4.66 0.62
N ASN A 3 20.00 -5.54 -0.36
CA ASN A 3 21.08 -6.51 -0.41
C ASN A 3 22.39 -5.84 -0.89
N ARG A 4 23.54 -6.50 -0.67
CA ARG A 4 24.86 -5.94 -1.01
C ARG A 4 25.00 -5.57 -2.50
N SER A 5 24.29 -6.27 -3.39
CA SER A 5 24.29 -5.94 -4.82
C SER A 5 23.52 -4.65 -5.09
N GLU A 6 22.31 -4.55 -4.54
CA GLU A 6 21.48 -3.34 -4.62
C GLU A 6 22.19 -2.12 -4.01
N GLU A 7 22.90 -2.30 -2.90
CA GLU A 7 23.64 -1.21 -2.26
C GLU A 7 24.81 -0.72 -3.12
N ILE A 8 25.54 -1.63 -3.78
CA ILE A 8 26.60 -1.26 -4.75
C ILE A 8 26.01 -0.55 -5.97
N ASP A 9 24.84 -0.97 -6.45
CA ASP A 9 24.15 -0.33 -7.57
C ASP A 9 23.62 1.07 -7.21
N ILE A 10 23.11 1.23 -5.98
CA ILE A 10 22.71 2.53 -5.43
C ILE A 10 23.94 3.44 -5.30
N MET A 11 25.05 2.95 -4.75
CA MET A 11 26.28 3.74 -4.63
C MET A 11 26.81 4.18 -6.00
N ARG A 12 26.79 3.29 -7.01
CA ARG A 12 27.21 3.60 -8.38
C ARG A 12 26.29 4.63 -9.05
N SER A 13 24.98 4.54 -8.83
CA SER A 13 24.00 5.46 -9.41
C SER A 13 24.03 6.86 -8.77
N VAL A 14 24.30 6.95 -7.46
CA VAL A 14 24.37 8.24 -6.74
C VAL A 14 25.71 8.95 -6.93
N THR A 15 26.80 8.22 -7.20
CA THR A 15 28.14 8.80 -7.41
C THR A 15 28.39 9.25 -8.86
N SER A 16 27.42 9.06 -9.77
CA SER A 16 27.50 9.54 -11.15
C SER A 16 27.10 11.01 -11.23
N ASP A 17 27.87 11.83 -11.96
CA ASP A 17 27.57 13.25 -12.24
C ASP A 17 26.41 13.43 -13.25
N GLU A 18 25.85 12.33 -13.77
CA GLU A 18 24.69 12.36 -14.66
C GLU A 18 23.43 12.76 -13.88
N LYS A 19 22.95 13.97 -14.10
CA LYS A 19 21.62 14.40 -13.65
C LYS A 19 20.58 13.76 -14.57
N PRO A 20 19.75 12.82 -14.08
CA PRO A 20 18.68 12.29 -14.91
C PRO A 20 17.70 13.42 -15.24
N GLU A 21 17.38 13.58 -16.52
CA GLU A 21 16.27 14.43 -16.93
C GLU A 21 14.97 13.79 -16.46
N ILE A 22 14.38 14.38 -15.41
CA ILE A 22 13.08 13.96 -14.90
C ILE A 22 12.04 14.39 -15.93
N LYS A 23 11.52 13.42 -16.68
CA LYS A 23 10.34 13.62 -17.53
C LYS A 23 9.11 13.50 -16.65
N GLU A 24 8.33 14.57 -16.56
CA GLU A 24 7.02 14.53 -15.93
C GLU A 24 6.12 13.59 -16.77
N VAL A 25 5.78 12.44 -16.20
CA VAL A 25 4.93 11.44 -16.86
C VAL A 25 3.44 11.72 -16.60
N LEU A 26 3.14 12.43 -15.50
CA LEU A 26 1.80 12.72 -15.01
C LEU A 26 1.78 14.06 -14.28
N ASP A 27 0.78 14.88 -14.56
CA ASP A 27 0.51 16.10 -13.82
C ASP A 27 -0.48 15.86 -12.65
N GLY A 28 -0.58 16.83 -11.74
CA GLY A 28 -1.47 16.72 -10.57
C GLY A 28 -2.95 16.56 -10.93
N ALA A 29 -3.40 17.16 -12.05
CA ALA A 29 -4.77 17.03 -12.51
C ALA A 29 -5.09 15.60 -12.96
N THR A 30 -4.17 14.98 -13.70
CA THR A 30 -4.26 13.60 -14.19
C THR A 30 -4.29 12.62 -13.02
N ILE A 31 -3.51 12.87 -11.96
CA ILE A 31 -3.57 12.05 -10.73
C ILE A 31 -4.98 12.09 -10.13
N MET A 32 -5.59 13.28 -10.02
CA MET A 32 -6.95 13.42 -9.49
C MET A 32 -7.96 12.69 -10.37
N GLU A 33 -7.85 12.81 -11.70
CA GLU A 33 -8.71 12.08 -12.64
C GLU A 33 -8.61 10.57 -12.46
N PHE A 34 -7.41 10.01 -12.32
CA PHE A 34 -7.22 8.58 -12.06
C PHE A 34 -7.80 8.16 -10.70
N GLN A 35 -7.64 8.98 -9.65
CA GLN A 35 -8.26 8.72 -8.35
C GLN A 35 -9.81 8.71 -8.42
N HIS A 36 -10.40 9.49 -9.32
CA HIS A 36 -11.84 9.44 -9.57
C HIS A 36 -12.25 8.23 -10.42
N LEU A 37 -11.43 7.84 -11.40
CA LEU A 37 -11.69 6.70 -12.27
C LEU A 37 -11.70 5.38 -11.49
N VAL A 38 -10.72 5.16 -10.60
CA VAL A 38 -10.61 3.93 -9.79
C VAL A 38 -11.86 3.69 -8.94
N ARG A 39 -12.53 4.74 -8.46
CA ARG A 39 -13.77 4.65 -7.66
C ARG A 39 -14.99 4.17 -8.45
N ARG A 40 -14.94 4.20 -9.77
CA ARG A 40 -16.05 3.77 -10.64
C ARG A 40 -15.93 2.30 -11.06
N ILE A 41 -14.86 1.62 -10.66
CA ILE A 41 -14.64 0.21 -11.00
C ILE A 41 -15.65 -0.62 -10.21
N PRO A 42 -16.55 -1.37 -10.88
CA PRO A 42 -17.48 -2.24 -10.18
C PRO A 42 -16.71 -3.36 -9.49
N VAL A 43 -17.00 -3.55 -8.21
CA VAL A 43 -16.47 -4.65 -7.39
C VAL A 43 -17.65 -5.54 -7.04
N ALA A 44 -17.46 -6.85 -7.14
CA ALA A 44 -18.51 -7.81 -6.85
C ALA A 44 -18.85 -7.84 -5.34
N ASP A 45 -20.13 -8.03 -5.00
CA ASP A 45 -20.62 -7.95 -3.62
C ASP A 45 -19.87 -8.88 -2.65
N HIS A 46 -19.55 -10.09 -3.06
CA HIS A 46 -18.80 -11.06 -2.25
C HIS A 46 -17.39 -10.56 -1.85
N ILE A 47 -16.77 -9.69 -2.65
CA ILE A 47 -15.47 -9.09 -2.31
C ILE A 47 -15.67 -8.03 -1.21
N PHE A 48 -16.75 -7.24 -1.27
CA PHE A 48 -17.08 -6.30 -0.20
C PHE A 48 -17.38 -7.02 1.11
N GLU A 49 -18.15 -8.10 1.08
CA GLU A 49 -18.45 -8.92 2.25
C GLU A 49 -17.18 -9.53 2.85
N TYR A 50 -16.28 -10.04 2.01
CA TYR A 50 -15.00 -10.57 2.46
C TYR A 50 -14.11 -9.49 3.07
N ALA A 51 -14.01 -8.33 2.44
CA ALA A 51 -13.25 -7.19 2.98
C ALA A 51 -13.80 -6.71 4.32
N ALA A 52 -15.13 -6.63 4.45
CA ALA A 52 -15.79 -6.28 5.71
C ALA A 52 -15.50 -7.31 6.81
N SER A 53 -15.59 -8.60 6.47
CA SER A 53 -15.28 -9.71 7.38
C SER A 53 -13.82 -9.66 7.85
N LEU A 54 -12.90 -9.38 6.93
CA LEU A 54 -11.48 -9.24 7.24
C LEU A 54 -11.21 -8.07 8.18
N ILE A 55 -11.82 -6.90 7.94
CA ILE A 55 -11.68 -5.71 8.79
C ILE A 55 -12.26 -5.97 10.18
N ARG A 56 -13.40 -6.65 10.29
CA ARG A 56 -13.98 -6.99 11.59
C ARG A 56 -13.13 -7.98 12.35
N ALA A 57 -12.52 -8.94 11.65
CA ALA A 57 -11.58 -9.88 12.26
C ALA A 57 -10.31 -9.21 12.84
N THR A 58 -9.95 -8.00 12.40
CA THR A 58 -8.78 -7.28 12.94
C THR A 58 -9.12 -6.32 14.09
N ARG A 59 -10.40 -6.17 14.49
CA ARG A 59 -10.82 -5.28 15.59
C ARG A 59 -10.93 -6.06 16.91
N PRO A 60 -10.23 -5.67 17.98
CA PRO A 60 -10.15 -6.49 19.18
C PRO A 60 -11.48 -6.52 19.97
N ASP A 61 -12.31 -5.49 19.80
CA ASP A 61 -13.60 -5.34 20.46
C ASP A 61 -14.75 -6.06 19.74
N GLU A 62 -14.51 -6.60 18.54
CA GLU A 62 -15.51 -7.36 17.79
C GLU A 62 -15.52 -8.82 18.22
N GLU A 63 -16.72 -9.42 18.30
CA GLU A 63 -16.88 -10.82 18.71
C GLU A 63 -16.19 -11.78 17.73
N GLU A 64 -16.22 -11.44 16.44
CA GLU A 64 -15.64 -12.19 15.31
C GLU A 64 -14.12 -12.12 15.22
N ALA A 65 -13.47 -11.30 16.05
CA ALA A 65 -12.02 -11.22 16.05
C ALA A 65 -11.37 -12.47 16.66
N PRO A 66 -10.36 -13.06 15.99
CA PRO A 66 -9.63 -14.19 16.54
C PRO A 66 -8.97 -13.87 17.89
N GLU A 67 -8.89 -14.87 18.76
CA GLU A 67 -8.30 -14.72 20.10
C GLU A 67 -6.88 -14.14 20.10
N PHE A 68 -6.08 -14.46 19.08
CA PHE A 68 -4.74 -13.89 18.96
C PHE A 68 -4.78 -12.37 18.70
N VAL A 69 -5.73 -11.87 17.91
CA VAL A 69 -5.89 -10.42 17.65
C VAL A 69 -6.27 -9.72 18.95
N LYS A 70 -7.28 -10.24 19.67
CA LYS A 70 -7.70 -9.70 20.97
C LYS A 70 -6.55 -9.65 21.96
N LYS A 71 -5.77 -10.74 22.04
CA LYS A 71 -4.66 -10.88 22.99
C LYS A 71 -3.44 -10.04 22.64
N PHE A 72 -3.07 -9.90 21.36
CA PHE A 72 -1.82 -9.22 20.98
C PHE A 72 -2.01 -7.72 20.71
N MET A 73 -3.21 -7.28 20.33
CA MET A 73 -3.47 -5.87 20.05
C MET A 73 -3.81 -5.05 21.30
N ALA A 74 -4.19 -5.70 22.41
CA ALA A 74 -4.37 -5.06 23.73
C ALA A 74 -3.05 -4.66 24.42
N TRP A 75 -1.89 -5.04 23.85
CA TRP A 75 -0.56 -4.75 24.39
C TRP A 75 0.22 -3.72 23.54
N GLY A 76 -0.42 -3.18 22.49
CA GLY A 76 0.13 -2.14 21.62
C GLY A 76 -0.17 -0.73 22.10
#